data_AF-A0A8V0Y1T0-F1
#
_entry.id   AF-A0A8V0Y1T0-F1
#
_cell.length_a   1.000
_cell.length_b   1.000
_cell.length_c   1.000
_cell.angle_alpha   90.00
_cell.angle_beta   90.00
_cell.angle_gamma   90.00
#
_symmetry.space_group_name_H-M   'P 1'
#
loop_
_entity.id
_entity.type
_entity.pdbx_description
1 polymer ?
#
loop_
_entity_poly.entity_id
_entity_poly.type
_entity_poly.pdbx_seq_one_letter_code
_entity_poly.pdbx_strand_id
1 'polypeptide(L)'
;MAGRKALIVLAHPEKTSFNHAMAAAASSALRDKGWEVTISDLYAIGFNAVLSRRDITGPLKNPECFVYEMETAHAWKEGRLSSDIVAEQKKIEAADLIIFQFPLQWFGMPAILKGWFDRVFTDGFAYSMATMYDQGPFQKKKAMLSLTTGGMGSMYSPSGINGDMNVLAPQICYSVRYASPEVRAQMLSTWKSRLAAIEKEKPLSFVPNSCFEMSPAGGFVLKRDVLAKQEGQQHGLSVGQHLGKAVPLDGQLRAQE
;
A
#
# COMPACT_ATOMS: atom_id res chain seq x y z
N MET A 1 -12.39 8.85 -24.66
CA MET A 1 -12.30 8.46 -23.24
C MET A 1 -10.91 8.79 -22.76
N ALA A 2 -10.74 9.51 -21.66
CA ALA A 2 -9.41 9.78 -21.10
C ALA A 2 -8.73 8.45 -20.74
N GLY A 3 -7.44 8.30 -21.07
CA GLY A 3 -6.68 7.09 -20.76
C GLY A 3 -6.53 6.89 -19.25
N ARG A 4 -6.49 5.63 -18.80
CA ARG A 4 -6.27 5.27 -17.39
C ARG A 4 -4.88 5.69 -16.94
N LYS A 5 -4.73 6.02 -15.66
CA LYS A 5 -3.47 6.52 -15.09
C LYS A 5 -2.93 5.60 -14.01
N ALA A 6 -1.64 5.33 -14.05
CA ALA A 6 -0.93 4.57 -13.04
C ALA A 6 0.19 5.40 -12.39
N LEU A 7 0.33 5.29 -11.08
CA LEU A 7 1.46 5.81 -10.31
C LEU A 7 2.32 4.63 -9.84
N ILE A 8 3.62 4.66 -10.12
CA ILE A 8 4.61 3.74 -9.57
C ILE A 8 5.44 4.50 -8.53
N VAL A 9 5.38 4.10 -7.27
CA VAL A 9 6.22 4.62 -6.20
C VAL A 9 7.38 3.65 -5.99
N LEU A 10 8.60 4.08 -6.31
CA LEU A 10 9.82 3.26 -6.27
C LEU A 10 10.70 3.67 -5.08
N ALA A 11 11.06 2.70 -4.24
CA ALA A 11 11.90 2.90 -3.07
C ALA A 11 13.19 2.05 -3.13
N HIS A 12 14.11 2.40 -4.03
CA HIS A 12 15.44 1.77 -4.09
C HIS A 12 16.50 2.80 -4.55
N PRO A 13 17.70 2.88 -3.93
CA PRO A 13 18.71 3.87 -4.31
C PRO A 13 19.43 3.54 -5.64
N GLU A 14 19.73 2.26 -5.89
CA GLU A 14 20.54 1.86 -7.04
C GLU A 14 19.73 1.64 -8.33
N LYS A 15 20.05 2.38 -9.39
CA LYS A 15 19.42 2.28 -10.72
C LYS A 15 19.63 0.93 -11.41
N THR A 16 20.70 0.22 -11.05
CA THR A 16 21.02 -1.12 -11.56
C THR A 16 20.31 -2.24 -10.80
N SER A 17 19.49 -1.90 -9.80
CA SER A 17 18.81 -2.91 -8.99
C SER A 17 17.68 -3.60 -9.73
N PHE A 18 17.34 -4.80 -9.26
CA PHE A 18 16.17 -5.51 -9.76
C PHE A 18 14.84 -4.78 -9.45
N ASN A 19 14.80 -3.94 -8.40
CA ASN A 19 13.62 -3.11 -8.10
C ASN A 19 13.41 -2.03 -9.17
N HIS A 20 14.49 -1.40 -9.64
CA HIS A 20 14.41 -0.50 -10.80
C HIS A 20 13.98 -1.24 -12.07
N ALA A 21 14.50 -2.45 -12.31
CA ALA A 21 14.09 -3.27 -13.44
C ALA A 21 12.58 -3.64 -13.38
N MET A 22 12.05 -3.97 -12.21
CA MET A 22 10.63 -4.26 -12.00
C MET A 22 9.75 -3.02 -12.23
N ALA A 23 10.16 -1.83 -11.77
CA ALA A 23 9.46 -0.58 -12.02
C ALA A 23 9.46 -0.21 -13.52
N ALA A 24 10.59 -0.38 -14.20
CA ALA A 24 10.70 -0.16 -15.64
C ALA A 24 9.82 -1.14 -16.44
N ALA A 25 9.82 -2.42 -16.04
CA ALA A 25 8.97 -3.44 -16.65
C ALA A 25 7.48 -3.13 -16.46
N ALA A 26 7.08 -2.65 -15.27
CA ALA A 26 5.71 -2.23 -15.00
C ALA A 26 5.29 -1.04 -15.89
N SER A 27 6.13 -0.01 -15.96
CA SER A 27 5.90 1.17 -16.78
C SER A 27 5.72 0.82 -18.25
N SER A 28 6.61 -0.02 -18.80
CA SER A 28 6.50 -0.52 -20.17
C SER A 28 5.19 -1.27 -20.41
N ALA A 29 4.89 -2.28 -19.58
CA ALA A 29 3.70 -3.13 -19.79
C ALA A 29 2.39 -2.35 -19.71
N LEU A 30 2.29 -1.39 -18.79
CA LEU A 30 1.10 -0.54 -18.65
C LEU A 30 0.96 0.41 -19.85
N ARG A 31 2.06 1.04 -20.30
CA ARG A 31 2.06 1.91 -21.48
C ARG A 31 1.68 1.16 -22.76
N ASP A 32 2.15 -0.07 -22.91
CA ASP A 32 1.78 -0.96 -24.04
C ASP A 32 0.27 -1.29 -24.05
N LYS A 33 -0.41 -1.12 -22.92
CA LYS A 33 -1.87 -1.24 -22.76
C LYS A 33 -2.61 0.10 -22.78
N GLY A 34 -1.94 1.19 -23.12
CA GLY A 34 -2.54 2.52 -23.26
C GLY A 34 -2.71 3.29 -21.94
N TRP A 35 -2.04 2.87 -20.85
CA TRP A 35 -2.03 3.64 -19.61
C TRP A 35 -1.05 4.79 -19.66
N GLU A 36 -1.43 5.92 -19.07
CA GLU A 36 -0.50 6.98 -18.69
C GLU A 36 0.22 6.56 -17.40
N VAL A 37 1.55 6.54 -17.39
CA VAL A 37 2.33 6.12 -16.22
C VAL A 37 3.16 7.28 -15.69
N THR A 38 3.06 7.54 -14.39
CA THR A 38 3.91 8.46 -13.63
C THR A 38 4.74 7.65 -12.62
N ILE A 39 6.00 8.05 -12.40
CA ILE A 39 6.89 7.40 -11.43
C ILE A 39 7.33 8.41 -10.37
N SER A 40 7.17 8.06 -9.11
CA SER A 40 7.80 8.71 -7.96
C SER A 40 8.96 7.84 -7.48
N ASP A 41 10.15 8.08 -8.03
CA ASP A 41 11.39 7.46 -7.55
C ASP A 41 11.89 8.26 -6.33
N LEU A 42 11.60 7.74 -5.14
CA LEU A 42 11.80 8.45 -3.88
C LEU A 42 13.26 8.81 -3.63
N TYR A 43 14.19 7.95 -4.05
CA TYR A 43 15.62 8.23 -3.91
C TYR A 43 16.09 9.24 -4.96
N ALA A 44 15.66 9.10 -6.21
CA ALA A 44 16.06 10.04 -7.26
C ALA A 44 15.55 11.47 -7.02
N ILE A 45 14.35 11.62 -6.45
CA ILE A 45 13.80 12.95 -6.10
C ILE A 45 14.31 13.49 -4.76
N GLY A 46 15.14 12.72 -4.03
CA GLY A 46 15.63 13.11 -2.71
C GLY A 46 14.50 13.34 -1.70
N PHE A 47 13.47 12.49 -1.70
CA PHE A 47 12.28 12.68 -0.88
C PHE A 47 12.64 12.77 0.61
N ASN A 48 12.23 13.85 1.28
CA ASN A 48 12.38 13.98 2.72
C ASN A 48 11.39 13.04 3.43
N ALA A 49 11.89 11.97 4.05
CA ALA A 49 11.06 10.99 4.75
C ALA A 49 10.69 11.40 6.18
N VAL A 50 11.21 12.52 6.69
CA VAL A 50 11.02 12.92 8.09
C VAL A 50 9.89 13.94 8.18
N LEU A 51 8.78 13.52 8.79
CA LEU A 51 7.66 14.39 9.12
C LEU A 51 8.10 15.49 10.09
N SER A 52 7.71 16.74 9.82
CA SER A 52 8.05 17.87 10.69
C SER A 52 7.13 19.06 10.47
N ARG A 53 7.19 20.07 11.34
CA ARG A 53 6.47 21.34 11.15
C ARG A 53 6.77 22.04 9.81
N ARG A 54 7.88 21.68 9.13
CA ARG A 54 8.24 22.22 7.80
C ARG A 54 7.33 21.71 6.68
N ASP A 55 6.50 20.71 6.96
CA ASP A 55 5.47 20.20 6.04
C ASP A 55 4.28 21.19 5.92
N ILE A 56 4.26 22.23 6.74
CA ILE A 56 3.21 23.24 6.79
C ILE A 56 3.82 24.59 6.46
N THR A 57 3.24 25.26 5.49
CA THR A 57 3.57 26.64 5.11
C THR A 57 2.65 27.61 5.86
N GLY A 58 3.19 28.75 6.24
CA GLY A 58 2.44 29.76 7.01
C GLY A 58 2.24 29.39 8.49
N PRO A 59 1.30 30.06 9.18
CA PRO A 59 1.10 29.90 10.61
C PRO A 59 0.50 28.54 10.98
N LEU A 60 0.94 28.02 12.12
CA LEU A 60 0.34 26.87 12.80
C LEU A 60 -0.95 27.30 13.53
N LYS A 61 -1.91 26.40 13.67
CA LYS A 61 -3.16 26.66 14.37
C LYS A 61 -2.96 26.74 15.89
N ASN A 62 -2.10 25.87 16.44
CA ASN A 62 -1.75 25.78 17.85
C ASN A 62 -0.24 25.49 18.02
N PRO A 63 0.63 26.50 17.85
CA PRO A 63 2.09 26.32 17.92
C PRO A 63 2.60 25.85 19.29
N GLU A 64 1.88 26.17 20.36
CA GLU A 64 2.24 25.79 21.74
C GLU A 64 1.95 24.32 22.05
N CYS A 65 1.03 23.70 21.31
CA CYS A 65 0.71 22.28 21.42
C CYS A 65 0.60 21.68 20.01
N PHE A 66 1.76 21.49 19.38
CA PHE A 66 1.84 20.98 18.02
C PHE A 66 1.41 19.51 17.96
N VAL A 67 0.28 19.25 17.31
CA VAL A 67 -0.20 17.91 16.96
C VAL A 67 -0.15 17.78 15.44
N TYR A 68 0.82 17.00 14.94
CA TYR A 68 1.13 16.90 13.50
C TYR A 68 -0.11 16.59 12.65
N GLU A 69 -0.91 15.59 13.05
CA GLU A 69 -2.12 15.19 12.35
C GLU A 69 -3.13 16.33 12.22
N MET A 70 -3.46 17.01 13.32
CA MET A 70 -4.42 18.12 13.30
C MET A 70 -3.90 19.31 12.48
N GLU A 71 -2.64 19.66 12.64
CA GLU A 71 -2.01 20.78 11.95
C GLU A 71 -1.91 20.53 10.44
N THR A 72 -1.56 19.31 10.02
CA THR A 72 -1.53 18.93 8.60
C THR A 72 -2.92 18.79 8.00
N ALA A 73 -3.93 18.34 8.75
CA ALA A 73 -5.33 18.35 8.31
C ALA A 73 -5.82 19.78 8.02
N HIS A 74 -5.51 20.73 8.90
CA HIS A 74 -5.80 22.15 8.68
C HIS A 74 -5.02 22.71 7.49
N ALA A 75 -3.72 22.41 7.41
CA ALA A 75 -2.88 22.86 6.30
C ALA A 75 -3.37 22.30 4.95
N TRP A 76 -3.79 21.05 4.90
CA TRP A 76 -4.39 20.45 3.70
C TRP A 76 -5.64 21.21 3.26
N LYS A 77 -6.58 21.43 4.18
CA LYS A 77 -7.84 22.14 3.92
C LYS A 77 -7.62 23.56 3.40
N GLU A 78 -6.55 24.22 3.85
CA GLU A 78 -6.20 25.60 3.48
C GLU A 78 -5.19 25.69 2.34
N GLY A 79 -4.76 24.57 1.75
CA GLY A 79 -3.78 24.56 0.65
C GLY A 79 -2.37 24.97 1.07
N ARG A 80 -2.01 24.74 2.33
CA ARG A 80 -0.76 25.16 2.97
C ARG A 80 0.24 24.03 3.22
N LEU A 81 0.00 22.82 2.72
CA LEU A 81 1.02 21.76 2.79
C LEU A 81 2.26 22.12 1.96
N SER A 82 3.41 21.56 2.32
CA SER A 82 4.66 21.75 1.58
C SER A 82 4.52 21.26 0.14
N SER A 83 5.21 21.95 -0.78
CA SER A 83 5.03 21.72 -2.22
C SER A 83 5.37 20.30 -2.67
N ASP A 84 6.31 19.63 -2.01
CA ASP A 84 6.68 18.24 -2.28
C ASP A 84 5.57 17.27 -1.88
N ILE A 85 4.88 17.50 -0.75
CA ILE A 85 3.70 16.73 -0.35
C ILE A 85 2.58 16.93 -1.38
N VAL A 86 2.26 18.18 -1.71
CA VAL A 86 1.20 18.51 -2.68
C VAL A 86 1.48 17.89 -4.05
N ALA A 87 2.74 17.84 -4.49
CA ALA A 87 3.13 17.20 -5.73
C ALA A 87 2.82 15.70 -5.75
N GLU A 88 3.06 14.99 -4.65
CA GLU A 88 2.75 13.56 -4.53
C GLU A 88 1.24 13.31 -4.39
N GLN A 89 0.52 14.16 -3.64
CA GLN A 89 -0.94 14.10 -3.52
C GLN A 89 -1.62 14.21 -4.89
N LYS A 90 -1.18 15.14 -5.74
CA LYS A 90 -1.70 15.28 -7.12
C LYS A 90 -1.51 14.03 -7.98
N LYS A 91 -0.39 13.31 -7.82
CA LYS A 91 -0.15 12.05 -8.53
C LYS A 91 -1.11 10.97 -8.09
N ILE A 92 -1.39 10.90 -6.79
CA ILE A 92 -2.38 9.96 -6.22
C ILE A 92 -3.78 10.29 -6.70
N GLU A 93 -4.18 11.57 -6.69
CA GLU A 93 -5.49 12.02 -7.19
C GLU A 93 -5.72 11.60 -8.64
N ALA A 94 -4.69 11.78 -9.48
CA ALA A 94 -4.74 11.42 -10.88
C ALA A 94 -4.77 9.90 -11.15
N ALA A 95 -4.17 9.08 -10.28
CA ALA A 95 -3.98 7.65 -10.52
C ALA A 95 -5.24 6.80 -10.26
N ASP A 96 -5.51 5.85 -11.15
CA ASP A 96 -6.49 4.77 -10.95
C ASP A 96 -5.84 3.54 -10.28
N LEU A 97 -4.54 3.34 -10.56
CA LEU A 97 -3.71 2.25 -10.04
C LEU A 97 -2.44 2.82 -9.39
N ILE A 98 -2.09 2.35 -8.20
CA ILE A 98 -0.86 2.70 -7.50
C ILE A 98 -0.05 1.43 -7.24
N ILE A 99 1.18 1.38 -7.73
CA ILE A 99 2.12 0.26 -7.52
C ILE A 99 3.25 0.74 -6.61
N PHE A 100 3.45 0.05 -5.50
CA PHE A 100 4.58 0.28 -4.60
C PHE A 100 5.67 -0.74 -4.88
N GLN A 101 6.79 -0.30 -5.45
CA GLN A 101 7.95 -1.15 -5.78
C GLN A 101 9.07 -0.96 -4.75
N PHE A 102 9.39 -2.00 -3.98
CA PHE A 102 10.42 -1.90 -2.94
C PHE A 102 11.04 -3.25 -2.53
N PRO A 103 12.29 -3.27 -2.03
CA PRO A 103 12.82 -4.44 -1.35
C PRO A 103 12.22 -4.56 0.06
N LEU A 104 11.85 -5.78 0.48
CA LEU A 104 11.46 -6.04 1.86
C LEU A 104 12.67 -5.79 2.78
N GLN A 105 12.52 -4.86 3.71
CA GLN A 105 13.55 -4.48 4.68
C GLN A 105 12.95 -4.61 6.08
N TRP A 106 13.57 -5.41 6.95
CA TRP A 106 13.09 -5.64 8.32
C TRP A 106 11.59 -5.97 8.38
N PHE A 107 11.14 -6.90 7.52
CA PHE A 107 9.74 -7.36 7.45
C PHE A 107 8.73 -6.25 7.12
N GLY A 108 9.20 -5.14 6.54
CA GLY A 108 8.35 -4.05 6.10
C GLY A 108 8.91 -3.34 4.87
N MET A 109 8.37 -2.15 4.63
CA MET A 109 8.83 -1.23 3.59
C MET A 109 10.11 -0.48 4.02
N PRO A 110 10.92 0.00 3.06
CA PRO A 110 12.03 0.91 3.37
C PRO A 110 11.57 2.17 4.10
N ALA A 111 12.42 2.71 4.98
CA ALA A 111 12.09 3.89 5.79
C ALA A 111 11.66 5.10 4.94
N ILE A 112 12.25 5.29 3.75
CA ILE A 112 11.88 6.38 2.84
C ILE A 112 10.43 6.24 2.33
N LEU A 113 9.96 5.01 2.11
CA LEU A 113 8.59 4.74 1.68
C LEU A 113 7.61 4.91 2.85
N LYS A 114 8.00 4.49 4.07
CA LYS A 114 7.20 4.76 5.27
C LYS A 114 7.03 6.26 5.51
N GLY A 115 8.11 7.02 5.40
CA GLY A 115 8.05 8.48 5.52
C GLY A 115 7.25 9.16 4.41
N TRP A 116 7.22 8.57 3.20
CA TRP A 116 6.33 9.02 2.13
C TRP A 116 4.85 8.84 2.50
N PHE A 117 4.46 7.68 3.04
CA PHE A 117 3.10 7.51 3.56
C PHE A 117 2.81 8.52 4.68
N ASP A 118 3.70 8.66 5.65
CA ASP A 118 3.49 9.53 6.82
C ASP A 118 3.29 11.01 6.46
N ARG A 119 3.98 11.50 5.43
CA ARG A 119 3.88 12.90 4.99
C ARG A 119 2.78 13.12 3.95
N VAL A 120 2.54 12.16 3.06
CA VAL A 120 1.62 12.34 1.92
C VAL A 120 0.18 11.98 2.27
N PHE A 121 -0.03 10.96 3.12
CA PHE A 121 -1.37 10.51 3.50
C PHE A 121 -1.88 11.31 4.70
N THR A 122 -2.18 12.59 4.49
CA THR A 122 -2.72 13.46 5.54
C THR A 122 -4.21 13.21 5.77
N ASP A 123 -4.69 13.49 6.99
CA ASP A 123 -6.13 13.53 7.30
C ASP A 123 -6.83 14.57 6.38
N GLY A 124 -8.05 14.24 5.97
CA GLY A 124 -8.84 14.92 4.95
C GLY A 124 -8.50 14.50 3.52
N PHE A 125 -7.22 14.26 3.23
CA PHE A 125 -6.77 13.83 1.90
C PHE A 125 -6.93 12.32 1.68
N ALA A 126 -6.23 11.52 2.49
CA ALA A 126 -6.10 10.07 2.29
C ALA A 126 -7.04 9.26 3.18
N TYR A 127 -7.40 9.81 4.34
CA TYR A 127 -8.31 9.19 5.30
C TYR A 127 -9.04 10.27 6.10
N SER A 128 -10.09 9.86 6.80
CA SER A 128 -10.68 10.61 7.90
C SER A 128 -11.37 9.65 8.85
N MET A 129 -11.60 10.06 10.11
CA MET A 129 -12.40 9.27 11.05
C MET A 129 -13.84 9.03 10.58
N ALA A 130 -14.41 9.94 9.78
CA ALA A 130 -15.77 9.80 9.26
C ALA A 130 -15.86 8.79 8.10
N THR A 131 -14.76 8.55 7.39
CA THR A 131 -14.72 7.75 6.17
C THR A 131 -13.52 6.80 6.21
N MET A 132 -13.54 5.84 7.14
CA MET A 132 -12.50 4.84 7.27
C MET A 132 -12.66 3.67 6.27
N TYR A 133 -11.58 2.96 5.99
CA TYR A 133 -11.57 1.71 5.23
C TYR A 133 -12.36 1.76 3.91
N ASP A 134 -13.40 0.91 3.76
CA ASP A 134 -14.18 0.77 2.53
C ASP A 134 -15.00 2.03 2.15
N GLN A 135 -15.11 3.01 3.05
CA GLN A 135 -15.69 4.32 2.80
C GLN A 135 -14.65 5.39 2.47
N GLY A 136 -13.36 5.04 2.47
CA GLY A 136 -12.26 6.00 2.35
C GLY A 136 -12.20 6.75 1.02
N PRO A 137 -11.45 7.87 0.96
CA PRO A 137 -11.31 8.70 -0.24
C PRO A 137 -10.82 7.93 -1.47
N PHE A 138 -10.04 6.87 -1.27
CA PHE A 138 -9.43 6.08 -2.34
C PHE A 138 -10.17 4.77 -2.67
N GLN A 139 -11.41 4.58 -2.20
CA GLN A 139 -12.19 3.35 -2.43
C GLN A 139 -12.38 2.94 -3.91
N LYS A 140 -12.23 3.88 -4.85
CA LYS A 140 -12.32 3.63 -6.30
C LYS A 140 -10.97 3.35 -6.97
N LYS A 141 -9.86 3.48 -6.24
CA LYS A 141 -8.50 3.26 -6.73
C LYS A 141 -8.04 1.86 -6.34
N LYS A 142 -7.15 1.27 -7.14
CA LYS A 142 -6.49 0.00 -6.79
C LYS A 142 -5.04 0.26 -6.38
N ALA A 143 -4.55 -0.51 -5.41
CA ALA A 143 -3.16 -0.49 -4.99
C ALA A 143 -2.55 -1.90 -5.03
N MET A 144 -1.24 -1.99 -5.29
CA MET A 144 -0.51 -3.25 -5.29
C MET A 144 0.88 -3.07 -4.68
N LEU A 145 1.25 -4.00 -3.79
CA LEU A 145 2.62 -4.14 -3.33
C LEU A 145 3.37 -5.05 -4.29
N SER A 146 4.47 -4.55 -4.85
CA SER A 146 5.43 -5.31 -5.64
C SER A 146 6.77 -5.29 -4.91
N LEU A 147 7.13 -6.41 -4.29
CA LEU A 147 8.31 -6.46 -3.43
C LEU A 147 9.27 -7.60 -3.75
N THR A 148 10.53 -7.37 -3.44
CA THR A 148 11.60 -8.36 -3.58
C THR A 148 12.12 -8.77 -2.20
N THR A 149 12.37 -10.04 -1.96
CA THR A 149 12.96 -10.52 -0.70
C THR A 149 14.38 -11.04 -0.88
N GLY A 150 15.16 -11.01 0.20
CA GLY A 150 16.42 -11.76 0.29
C GLY A 150 16.19 -13.26 0.57
N GLY A 151 15.26 -13.58 1.46
CA GLY A 151 14.92 -14.96 1.83
C GLY A 151 14.13 -15.70 0.73
N MET A 152 14.24 -17.02 0.72
CA MET A 152 13.47 -17.90 -0.17
C MET A 152 12.01 -17.95 0.25
N GLY A 153 11.10 -18.26 -0.70
CA GLY A 153 9.67 -18.38 -0.40
C GLY A 153 9.36 -19.40 0.70
N SER A 154 10.09 -20.53 0.75
CA SER A 154 9.93 -21.56 1.79
C SER A 154 10.19 -21.03 3.21
N MET A 155 11.06 -20.03 3.37
CA MET A 155 11.34 -19.42 4.68
C MET A 155 10.14 -18.64 5.22
N TYR A 156 9.25 -18.18 4.35
CA TYR A 156 8.05 -17.39 4.66
C TYR A 156 6.76 -18.23 4.63
N SER A 157 6.89 -19.56 4.62
CA SER A 157 5.75 -20.46 4.78
C SER A 157 5.35 -20.59 6.25
N PRO A 158 4.15 -21.13 6.58
CA PRO A 158 3.74 -21.34 7.96
C PRO A 158 4.71 -22.17 8.82
N SER A 159 5.49 -23.06 8.20
CA SER A 159 6.53 -23.85 8.86
C SER A 159 7.95 -23.29 8.67
N GLY A 160 8.08 -22.17 7.95
CA GLY A 160 9.33 -21.50 7.66
C GLY A 160 9.86 -20.69 8.84
N ILE A 161 11.17 -20.48 8.88
CA ILE A 161 11.85 -19.78 9.99
C ILE A 161 11.40 -18.32 10.16
N ASN A 162 10.90 -17.68 9.09
CA ASN A 162 10.39 -16.31 9.12
C ASN A 162 8.88 -16.23 9.39
N GLY A 163 8.20 -17.37 9.49
CA GLY A 163 6.75 -17.47 9.66
C GLY A 163 5.96 -17.10 8.41
N ASP A 164 4.64 -17.23 8.52
CA ASP A 164 3.69 -17.05 7.43
C ASP A 164 3.60 -15.59 6.95
N MET A 165 3.84 -15.38 5.66
CA MET A 165 3.72 -14.07 5.04
C MET A 165 2.30 -13.83 4.53
N ASN A 166 1.43 -13.39 5.43
CA ASN A 166 0.11 -12.90 5.06
C ASN A 166 0.21 -11.47 4.51
N VAL A 167 0.43 -11.31 3.20
CA VAL A 167 0.57 -9.99 2.53
C VAL A 167 -0.34 -9.90 1.32
N LEU A 168 -0.91 -8.72 1.12
CA LEU A 168 -1.93 -8.41 0.12
C LEU A 168 -1.61 -8.87 -1.31
N ALA A 169 -2.26 -9.87 -1.92
CA ALA A 169 -2.15 -10.39 -3.31
C ALA A 169 -0.96 -9.78 -4.07
N PRO A 170 0.27 -9.97 -3.57
CA PRO A 170 1.35 -9.06 -3.86
C PRO A 170 2.08 -9.61 -5.08
N GLN A 171 2.84 -8.77 -5.77
CA GLN A 171 3.86 -9.29 -6.65
C GLN A 171 5.12 -9.54 -5.80
N ILE A 172 5.42 -10.80 -5.51
CA ILE A 172 6.61 -11.14 -4.72
C ILE A 172 7.63 -11.87 -5.60
N CYS A 173 8.84 -11.30 -5.67
CA CYS A 173 9.99 -11.97 -6.23
C CYS A 173 10.91 -12.41 -5.08
N TYR A 174 10.88 -13.71 -4.78
CA TYR A 174 11.69 -14.28 -3.70
C TYR A 174 13.16 -14.44 -4.10
N SER A 175 14.06 -14.25 -3.12
CA SER A 175 15.47 -14.63 -3.21
C SER A 175 16.18 -14.12 -4.48
N VAL A 176 15.87 -12.88 -4.90
CA VAL A 176 16.34 -12.32 -6.18
C VAL A 176 17.87 -12.33 -6.30
N ARG A 177 18.58 -12.14 -5.17
CA ARG A 177 20.05 -12.19 -5.11
C ARG A 177 20.63 -13.51 -5.62
N TYR A 178 19.91 -14.62 -5.43
CA TYR A 178 20.36 -15.97 -5.77
C TYR A 178 19.75 -16.49 -7.09
N ALA A 179 18.83 -15.73 -7.70
CA ALA A 179 18.22 -16.10 -8.97
C ALA A 179 19.21 -15.95 -10.14
N SER A 180 19.20 -16.88 -11.10
CA SER A 180 19.98 -16.77 -12.34
C SER A 180 19.44 -15.64 -13.24
N PRO A 181 20.20 -15.18 -14.25
CA PRO A 181 19.70 -14.23 -15.24
C PRO A 181 18.40 -14.66 -15.92
N GLU A 182 18.25 -15.94 -16.25
CA GLU A 182 17.08 -16.52 -16.90
C GLU A 182 15.87 -16.50 -15.96
N VAL A 183 16.07 -16.85 -14.69
CA VAL A 183 15.01 -16.80 -13.67
C VAL A 183 14.56 -15.35 -13.43
N ARG A 184 15.49 -14.39 -13.38
CA ARG A 184 15.15 -12.96 -13.27
C ARG A 184 14.38 -12.46 -14.50
N ALA A 185 14.75 -12.89 -15.69
CA ALA A 185 14.02 -12.57 -16.92
C ALA A 185 12.59 -13.14 -16.89
N GLN A 186 12.43 -14.36 -16.41
CA GLN A 186 11.11 -14.98 -16.23
C GLN A 186 10.26 -14.23 -15.20
N MET A 187 10.84 -13.80 -14.07
CA MET A 187 10.14 -12.98 -13.06
C MET A 187 9.60 -11.68 -13.69
N LEU A 188 10.42 -10.99 -14.51
CA LEU A 188 10.00 -9.79 -15.24
C LEU A 188 8.89 -10.12 -16.26
N SER A 189 8.99 -11.23 -16.98
CA SER A 189 7.96 -11.66 -17.93
C SER A 189 6.63 -11.93 -17.24
N THR A 190 6.64 -12.70 -16.14
CA THR A 190 5.44 -12.99 -15.34
C THR A 190 4.81 -11.69 -14.82
N TRP A 191 5.64 -10.75 -14.37
CA TRP A 191 5.17 -9.45 -13.90
C TRP A 191 4.45 -8.65 -15.00
N LYS A 192 5.03 -8.56 -16.20
CA LYS A 192 4.40 -7.91 -17.35
C LYS A 192 3.08 -8.58 -17.74
N SER A 193 3.04 -9.92 -17.75
CA SER A 193 1.84 -10.69 -18.07
C SER A 193 0.71 -10.44 -17.08
N ARG A 194 1.02 -10.37 -15.78
CA ARG A 194 0.03 -10.04 -14.74
C ARG A 194 -0.55 -8.64 -14.96
N LEU A 195 0.32 -7.64 -15.17
CA LEU A 195 -0.11 -6.26 -15.41
C LEU A 195 -1.01 -6.09 -16.64
N ALA A 196 -0.82 -6.92 -17.67
CA ALA A 196 -1.68 -6.93 -18.84
C ALA A 196 -3.15 -7.31 -18.53
N ALA A 197 -3.41 -7.97 -17.40
CA ALA A 197 -4.74 -8.41 -16.96
C ALA A 197 -5.19 -7.77 -15.63
N ILE A 198 -4.44 -6.80 -15.09
CA ILE A 198 -4.64 -6.23 -13.74
C ILE A 198 -6.05 -5.68 -13.49
N GLU A 199 -6.73 -5.25 -14.55
CA GLU A 199 -8.09 -4.72 -14.46
C GLU A 199 -9.09 -5.78 -14.01
N LYS A 200 -8.87 -7.03 -14.44
CA LYS A 200 -9.73 -8.18 -14.18
C LYS A 200 -9.45 -8.84 -12.82
N GLU A 201 -8.34 -8.47 -12.16
CA GLU A 201 -8.03 -9.00 -10.84
C GLU A 201 -9.06 -8.53 -9.81
N LYS A 202 -9.62 -9.51 -9.09
CA LYS A 202 -10.41 -9.28 -7.89
C LYS A 202 -9.47 -8.79 -6.78
N PRO A 203 -9.85 -7.75 -6.03
CA PRO A 203 -9.10 -7.36 -4.84
C PRO A 203 -9.25 -8.43 -3.76
N LEU A 204 -8.41 -8.33 -2.73
CA LEU A 204 -8.61 -9.11 -1.52
C LEU A 204 -9.86 -8.71 -0.78
N SER A 205 -10.33 -9.64 0.05
CA SER A 205 -11.43 -9.41 0.96
C SER A 205 -10.90 -8.92 2.32
N PHE A 206 -11.55 -7.89 2.85
CA PHE A 206 -11.38 -7.41 4.22
C PHE A 206 -12.74 -7.39 4.89
N VAL A 207 -12.76 -7.41 6.23
CA VAL A 207 -14.00 -7.28 6.97
C VAL A 207 -14.61 -5.90 6.70
N PRO A 208 -15.81 -5.80 6.12
CA PRO A 208 -16.39 -4.52 5.73
C PRO A 208 -16.81 -3.70 6.94
N ASN A 209 -16.87 -2.37 6.78
CA ASN A 209 -17.28 -1.44 7.83
C ASN A 209 -18.68 -1.75 8.38
N SER A 210 -19.56 -2.33 7.54
CA SER A 210 -20.91 -2.75 7.94
C SER A 210 -20.92 -3.77 9.09
N CYS A 211 -19.80 -4.47 9.32
CA CYS A 211 -19.63 -5.42 10.41
C CYS A 211 -19.27 -4.77 11.76
N PHE A 212 -18.99 -3.46 11.80
CA PHE A 212 -18.52 -2.76 12.99
C PHE A 212 -19.50 -1.69 13.47
N GLU A 213 -19.44 -1.37 14.75
CA GLU A 213 -20.09 -0.22 15.36
C GLU A 213 -19.28 1.05 15.07
N MET A 214 -19.54 1.70 13.93
CA MET A 214 -18.76 2.83 13.40
C MET A 214 -19.05 4.17 14.12
N SER A 215 -18.90 4.20 15.44
CA SER A 215 -19.01 5.43 16.24
C SER A 215 -18.14 5.37 17.50
N PRO A 216 -17.72 6.53 18.06
CA PRO A 216 -17.01 6.57 19.33
C PRO A 216 -17.80 5.93 20.48
N ALA A 217 -19.12 6.14 20.53
CA ALA A 217 -19.98 5.53 21.54
C ALA A 217 -20.06 4.00 21.40
N GLY A 218 -20.00 3.50 20.16
CA GLY A 218 -19.95 2.07 19.84
C GLY A 218 -18.55 1.45 19.95
N GLY A 219 -17.50 2.26 20.17
CA GLY A 219 -16.14 1.79 20.39
C GLY A 219 -15.45 1.16 19.18
N PHE A 220 -16.01 1.26 17.96
CA PHE A 220 -15.44 0.69 16.73
C PHE A 220 -15.19 -0.82 16.79
N VAL A 221 -16.01 -1.55 17.56
CA VAL A 221 -15.91 -3.02 17.69
C VAL A 221 -16.85 -3.73 16.72
N LEU A 222 -16.64 -5.04 16.50
CA LEU A 222 -17.57 -5.86 15.73
C LEU A 222 -18.97 -5.85 16.37
N LYS A 223 -20.00 -5.75 15.52
CA LYS A 223 -21.40 -5.86 15.95
C LYS A 223 -21.67 -7.22 16.59
N ARG A 224 -22.59 -7.25 17.56
CA ARG A 224 -22.92 -8.47 18.31
C ARG A 224 -23.42 -9.60 17.43
N ASP A 225 -24.19 -9.30 16.40
CA ASP A 225 -24.71 -10.29 15.44
C ASP A 225 -23.59 -10.89 14.57
N VAL A 226 -22.56 -10.11 14.23
CA VAL A 226 -21.38 -10.60 13.52
C VAL A 226 -20.56 -11.53 14.41
N LEU A 227 -20.38 -11.19 15.69
CA LEU A 227 -19.72 -12.05 16.67
C LEU A 227 -20.48 -13.36 16.87
N ALA A 228 -21.81 -13.32 16.98
CA ALA A 228 -22.64 -14.52 17.13
C ALA A 228 -22.50 -15.47 15.92
N LYS A 229 -22.45 -14.93 14.69
CA LYS A 229 -22.21 -15.73 13.47
C LYS A 229 -20.82 -16.38 13.42
N GLN A 230 -19.88 -15.87 14.22
CA GLN A 230 -18.55 -16.44 14.35
C GLN A 230 -18.52 -17.60 15.35
N GLU A 231 -19.50 -17.78 16.23
CA GLU A 231 -19.50 -18.94 17.14
C GLU A 231 -19.48 -20.26 16.37
N GLY A 232 -18.63 -21.20 16.78
CA GLY A 232 -18.43 -22.48 16.10
C GLY A 232 -17.61 -22.45 14.81
N GLN A 233 -17.25 -21.27 14.27
CA GLN A 233 -16.37 -21.19 13.10
C GLN A 233 -14.91 -21.49 13.47
N GLN A 234 -14.27 -22.36 12.68
CA GLN A 234 -12.87 -22.78 12.89
C GLN A 234 -11.87 -21.65 12.63
N HIS A 235 -12.15 -20.79 11.65
CA HIS A 235 -11.29 -19.68 11.27
C HIS A 235 -11.92 -18.35 11.68
N GLY A 236 -11.08 -17.34 11.91
CA GLY A 236 -11.52 -15.97 12.08
C GLY A 236 -11.90 -15.30 10.75
N LEU A 237 -12.21 -14.00 10.80
CA LEU A 237 -12.68 -13.26 9.62
C LEU A 237 -11.54 -12.82 8.70
N SER A 238 -10.37 -12.56 9.27
CA SER A 238 -9.16 -12.14 8.57
C SER A 238 -7.93 -12.40 9.47
N VAL A 239 -6.74 -12.03 9.01
CA VAL A 239 -5.51 -12.04 9.83
C VAL A 239 -5.65 -11.10 11.04
N GLY A 240 -6.14 -9.88 10.84
CA GLY A 240 -6.30 -8.88 11.90
C GLY A 240 -7.55 -9.08 12.76
N GLN A 241 -8.58 -9.74 12.22
CA GLN A 241 -9.83 -10.08 12.92
C GLN A 241 -9.94 -11.60 13.10
N HIS A 242 -8.90 -12.23 13.65
CA HIS A 242 -8.85 -13.68 13.83
C HIS A 242 -9.67 -14.17 15.05
N LEU A 243 -10.02 -13.28 15.98
CA LEU A 243 -10.87 -13.57 17.15
C LEU A 243 -10.38 -14.74 18.02
N GLY A 244 -9.06 -14.92 18.12
CA GLY A 244 -8.44 -16.03 18.86
C GLY A 244 -8.50 -17.39 18.15
N LYS A 245 -8.96 -17.44 16.90
CA LYS A 245 -9.10 -18.65 16.09
C LYS A 245 -7.98 -18.80 15.07
N ALA A 246 -8.02 -19.87 14.29
CA ALA A 246 -7.14 -20.06 13.15
C ALA A 246 -7.31 -18.92 12.13
N VAL A 247 -6.20 -18.46 11.56
CA VAL A 247 -6.22 -17.45 10.51
C VAL A 247 -6.67 -18.09 9.19
N PRO A 248 -7.57 -17.46 8.41
CA PRO A 248 -7.92 -17.96 7.08
C PRO A 248 -6.68 -18.14 6.19
N LEU A 249 -6.54 -19.34 5.60
CA LEU A 249 -5.47 -19.65 4.65
C LEU A 249 -5.45 -18.63 3.51
N ASP A 250 -4.26 -18.11 3.18
CA ASP A 250 -4.05 -17.12 2.14
C ASP A 250 -4.94 -15.87 2.24
N GLY A 251 -5.50 -15.58 3.42
CA GLY A 251 -6.49 -14.51 3.62
C GLY A 251 -5.97 -13.12 3.26
N GLN A 252 -4.66 -12.99 3.07
CA GLN A 252 -4.04 -11.81 2.48
C GLN A 252 -3.28 -12.12 1.18
N LEU A 253 -2.93 -13.36 0.84
CA LEU A 253 -2.13 -13.70 -0.35
C LEU A 253 -2.95 -13.90 -1.63
N ARG A 254 -4.23 -14.28 -1.54
CA ARG A 254 -5.08 -14.57 -2.69
C ARG A 254 -6.48 -13.99 -2.50
N ALA A 255 -7.07 -13.49 -3.59
CA ALA A 255 -8.48 -13.16 -3.59
C ALA A 255 -9.30 -14.44 -3.42
N GLN A 256 -10.37 -14.36 -2.62
CA GLN A 256 -11.33 -15.47 -2.50
C GLN A 256 -12.08 -15.65 -3.82
N GLU A 257 -12.36 -16.90 -4.20
CA GLU A 257 -13.05 -17.26 -5.44
C GLU A 257 -14.49 -16.72 -5.50
#